data_AF-A0A920AD92-F1
#
_entry.id   AF-A0A920AD92-F1
#
_cell.length_a   1.000
_cell.length_b   1.000
_cell.length_c   1.000
_cell.angle_alpha   90.00
_cell.angle_beta   90.00
_cell.angle_gamma   90.00
#
_symmetry.space_group_name_H-M   'P 1'
#
loop_
_entity.id
_entity.type
_entity.pdbx_description
1 polymer ?
#
loop_
_entity_poly.entity_id
_entity_poly.type
_entity_poly.pdbx_seq_one_letter_code
_entity_poly.pdbx_strand_id
1 'polypeptide(L)'
;MPDVILANPIYIFGWDIDFAFDIREGDSVKILYEDTYFNGNFLFNGDILAAEFINNGEEISAVRFSQKGEKIITLKIVQTLEKLF
;
A
#
# COMPACT_ATOMS: atom_id res chain seq x y z
N MET A 1 -3.26 12.18 7.61
CA MET A 1 -3.51 10.75 7.32
C MET A 1 -3.70 10.05 8.65
N PRO A 2 -4.73 9.22 8.82
CA PRO A 2 -4.97 8.47 10.07
C PRO A 2 -3.81 7.52 10.39
N ASP A 3 -3.54 7.29 11.68
CA ASP A 3 -2.45 6.42 12.15
C ASP A 3 -2.56 4.98 11.62
N VAL A 4 -3.80 4.48 11.49
CA VAL A 4 -4.08 3.18 10.86
C VAL A 4 -3.53 3.12 9.43
N ILE A 5 -3.67 4.19 8.66
CA ILE A 5 -3.19 4.25 7.29
C ILE A 5 -1.66 4.38 7.27
N LEU A 6 -1.04 5.04 8.26
CA LEU A 6 0.41 5.13 8.42
C LEU A 6 1.07 3.79 8.78
N ALA A 7 0.39 2.91 9.52
CA ALA A 7 0.92 1.60 9.91
C ALA A 7 0.84 0.56 8.78
N ASN A 8 -0.09 0.73 7.84
CA ASN A 8 -0.37 -0.27 6.81
C ASN A 8 0.78 -0.60 5.85
N PRO A 9 1.65 0.33 5.42
CA PRO A 9 2.82 -0.01 4.61
C PRO A 9 3.74 -1.03 5.28
N ILE A 10 3.88 -0.98 6.61
CA ILE A 10 4.68 -1.95 7.37
C ILE A 10 4.08 -3.35 7.24
N TYR A 11 2.76 -3.46 7.33
CA TYR A 11 2.06 -4.74 7.17
C TYR A 11 2.08 -5.26 5.72
N ILE A 12 2.08 -4.36 4.73
CA ILE A 12 2.04 -4.69 3.30
C ILE A 12 3.41 -5.10 2.78
N PHE A 13 4.47 -4.36 3.13
CA PHE A 13 5.81 -4.51 2.55
C PHE A 13 6.86 -5.05 3.52
N GLY A 14 6.54 -5.26 4.80
CA GLY A 14 7.51 -5.66 5.83
C GLY A 14 8.14 -7.05 5.64
N TRP A 15 7.66 -7.83 4.67
CA TRP A 15 8.30 -9.08 4.25
C TRP A 15 9.50 -8.84 3.32
N ASP A 16 9.43 -7.77 2.51
CA ASP A 16 10.43 -7.45 1.49
C ASP A 16 11.36 -6.30 1.92
N ILE A 17 10.98 -5.52 2.94
CA ILE A 17 11.66 -4.28 3.34
C ILE A 17 11.84 -4.22 4.86
N ASP A 18 13.06 -3.99 5.31
CA ASP A 18 13.32 -3.68 6.72
C ASP A 18 13.21 -2.18 6.95
N PHE A 19 12.01 -1.74 7.37
CA PHE A 19 11.72 -0.32 7.62
C PHE A 19 12.63 0.33 8.68
N ALA A 20 13.33 -0.43 9.52
CA ALA A 20 14.25 0.14 10.51
C ALA A 20 15.62 0.51 9.91
N PHE A 21 16.02 -0.13 8.81
CA PHE A 21 17.37 0.01 8.23
C PHE A 21 17.39 0.46 6.77
N ASP A 22 16.34 0.19 6.00
CA ASP A 22 16.33 0.40 4.55
C ASP A 22 15.77 1.77 4.14
N ILE A 23 15.02 2.46 5.02
CA ILE A 23 14.44 3.77 4.72
C ILE A 23 15.51 4.87 4.73
N ARG A 24 15.52 5.66 3.67
CA ARG A 24 16.41 6.82 3.49
C ARG A 24 15.62 8.08 3.16
N GLU A 25 16.27 9.22 3.34
CA GLU A 25 15.71 10.48 2.86
C GLU A 25 15.48 10.41 1.34
N GLY A 26 14.27 10.76 0.90
CA GLY A 26 13.85 10.67 -0.50
C GLY A 26 13.00 9.44 -0.83
N ASP A 27 12.96 8.43 0.03
CA ASP A 27 12.01 7.33 -0.10
C ASP A 27 10.58 7.85 0.12
N SER A 28 9.61 7.23 -0.56
CA SER A 28 8.22 7.68 -0.49
C SER A 28 7.24 6.53 -0.48
N VAL A 29 6.11 6.76 0.17
CA VAL A 29 4.97 5.84 0.17
C VAL A 29 3.74 6.57 -0.36
N LYS A 30 3.00 5.92 -1.25
CA LYS A 30 1.69 6.35 -1.72
C LYS A 30 0.67 5.30 -1.32
N ILE A 31 -0.47 5.75 -0.81
CA ILE A 31 -1.53 4.85 -0.34
C ILE A 31 -2.85 5.34 -0.90
N LEU A 32 -3.57 4.44 -1.57
CA LEU A 32 -4.95 4.64 -1.99
C LEU A 32 -5.85 3.82 -1.06
N TYR A 33 -6.75 4.52 -0.37
CA TYR A 33 -7.68 3.94 0.60
C TYR A 33 -9.06 4.56 0.46
N GLU A 34 -10.05 3.88 1.02
CA GLU A 34 -11.42 4.36 1.05
C GLU A 34 -11.69 5.20 2.30
N ASP A 35 -12.49 6.25 2.14
CA ASP A 35 -13.14 6.94 3.25
C ASP A 35 -14.64 6.70 3.18
N THR A 36 -15.22 6.30 4.31
CA THR A 36 -16.67 6.11 4.41
C THR A 36 -17.29 7.34 5.04
N TYR A 37 -18.34 7.85 4.39
CA TYR A 37 -19.13 8.98 4.85
C TYR A 37 -20.60 8.57 5.02
N PHE A 38 -21.27 9.13 6.03
CA PHE A 38 -22.72 9.05 6.17
C PHE A 38 -23.31 10.44 6.32
N ASN A 39 -24.25 10.78 5.43
CA ASN A 39 -24.83 12.12 5.32
C ASN A 39 -23.78 13.25 5.28
N GLY A 40 -22.69 13.04 4.54
CA GLY A 40 -21.59 13.99 4.40
C GLY A 40 -20.63 14.06 5.61
N ASN A 41 -20.88 13.32 6.69
CA ASN A 41 -19.99 13.23 7.84
C ASN A 41 -19.07 12.01 7.72
N PHE A 42 -17.78 12.20 7.98
CA PHE A 42 -16.83 11.10 8.06
C PHE A 42 -17.24 10.09 9.13
N LEU A 43 -17.19 8.79 8.78
CA LEU A 43 -17.45 7.69 9.71
C LEU A 43 -16.16 6.98 10.10
N PHE A 44 -15.48 6.38 9.12
CA PHE A 44 -14.23 5.65 9.29
C PHE A 44 -13.50 5.47 7.95
N ASN A 45 -12.20 5.18 8.02
CA ASN A 45 -11.40 4.80 6.86
C ASN A 45 -11.67 3.32 6.53
N GLY A 46 -12.06 3.05 5.30
CA GLY A 46 -12.30 1.72 4.77
C GLY A 46 -11.00 0.99 4.42
N ASP A 47 -11.07 0.16 3.40
CA ASP A 47 -9.96 -0.70 3.00
C ASP A 47 -8.87 0.09 2.24
N ILE A 48 -7.61 -0.36 2.35
CA ILE A 48 -6.58 -0.01 1.36
C ILE A 48 -6.89 -0.73 0.06
N LEU A 49 -6.90 0.04 -1.03
CA LEU A 49 -7.10 -0.43 -2.39
C LEU A 49 -5.76 -0.67 -3.09
N ALA A 50 -4.78 0.20 -2.87
CA ALA A 50 -3.43 0.06 -3.39
C ALA A 50 -2.41 0.78 -2.51
N ALA A 51 -1.17 0.30 -2.54
CA ALA A 51 -0.03 0.97 -1.94
C ALA A 51 1.18 0.86 -2.87
N GLU A 52 2.00 1.90 -2.90
CA GLU A 52 3.26 1.96 -3.65
C GLU A 52 4.33 2.45 -2.69
N PHE A 53 5.48 1.79 -2.69
CA PHE A 53 6.66 2.22 -1.96
C PHE A 53 7.83 2.36 -2.92
N ILE A 54 8.47 3.53 -2.88
CA ILE A 54 9.68 3.82 -3.64
C ILE A 54 10.83 3.84 -2.65
N ASN A 55 11.70 2.82 -2.72
CA ASN A 55 12.90 2.70 -1.91
C ASN A 55 14.12 2.66 -2.81
N ASN A 56 15.07 3.58 -2.60
CA ASN A 56 16.33 3.59 -3.36
C ASN A 56 16.10 3.55 -4.91
N GLY A 57 15.03 4.18 -5.38
CA GLY A 57 14.62 4.21 -6.79
C GLY A 57 13.94 2.94 -7.31
N GLU A 58 13.72 1.94 -6.45
CA GLU A 58 12.94 0.74 -6.78
C GLU A 58 11.51 0.92 -6.30
N GLU A 59 10.56 0.67 -7.21
CA GLU A 59 9.13 0.75 -6.92
C GLU A 59 8.57 -0.64 -6.60
N ILE A 60 7.91 -0.74 -5.45
CA ILE A 60 7.18 -1.92 -5.03
C ILE A 60 5.71 -1.54 -4.87
N SER A 61 4.88 -2.11 -5.73
CA SER A 61 3.45 -1.80 -5.80
C SER A 61 2.62 -3.01 -5.38
N ALA A 62 1.63 -2.77 -4.51
CA ALA A 62 0.68 -3.76 -4.03
C ALA A 62 -0.75 -3.29 -4.31
N VAL A 63 -1.55 -4.14 -4.96
CA VAL A 63 -2.95 -3.84 -5.28
C VAL A 63 -3.85 -4.90 -4.66
N ARG A 64 -4.94 -4.44 -4.04
CA ARG A 64 -5.99 -5.31 -3.52
C ARG A 64 -6.76 -5.91 -4.70
N PHE A 65 -6.75 -7.24 -4.80
CA PHE A 65 -7.59 -7.98 -5.74
C PHE A 65 -8.82 -8.57 -5.05
N SER A 66 -9.93 -8.73 -5.77
CA SER A 66 -11.14 -9.40 -5.30
C SER A 66 -11.72 -10.24 -6.44
N GLN A 67 -12.04 -11.51 -6.19
CA GLN A 67 -12.60 -12.42 -7.20
C GLN A 67 -13.98 -12.92 -6.76
N LYS A 68 -14.99 -12.70 -7.61
CA LYS A 68 -16.35 -13.26 -7.48
C LYS A 68 -17.05 -13.02 -6.13
N GLY A 69 -16.88 -11.84 -5.51
CA GLY A 69 -17.61 -11.46 -4.30
C GLY A 69 -17.11 -12.12 -3.02
N GLU A 70 -16.14 -13.03 -3.10
CA GLU A 70 -15.35 -13.44 -1.95
C GLU A 70 -14.18 -12.48 -1.78
N LYS A 71 -14.10 -11.86 -0.60
CA LYS A 71 -13.02 -10.95 -0.22
C LYS A 71 -11.74 -11.76 0.03
N ILE A 72 -11.12 -12.28 -1.03
CA ILE A 72 -9.78 -12.86 -0.97
C ILE A 72 -8.79 -11.71 -1.09
N ILE A 73 -8.20 -11.30 0.04
CA ILE A 73 -7.23 -10.20 0.08
C ILE A 73 -5.89 -10.76 -0.39
N THR A 74 -5.64 -10.74 -1.70
CA THR A 74 -4.30 -11.00 -2.23
C THR A 74 -3.66 -9.67 -2.58
N LEU A 75 -2.51 -9.39 -1.95
CA LEU A 75 -1.59 -8.35 -2.39
C LEU A 75 -0.79 -8.93 -3.54
N LYS A 76 -1.04 -8.47 -4.77
CA LYS A 76 -0.15 -8.79 -5.88
C LYS A 76 0.97 -7.76 -5.90
N ILE A 77 2.19 -8.19 -5.60
CA ILE A 77 3.38 -7.40 -5.86
C ILE A 77 3.55 -7.31 -7.38
N VAL A 78 3.53 -6.09 -7.90
CA VAL A 78 3.84 -5.82 -9.30
C VAL A 78 5.26 -5.25 -9.31
N GLN A 79 6.24 -6.08 -9.68
CA GLN A 79 7.57 -5.59 -9.99
C GLN A 79 7.58 -5.09 -11.43
N THR A 80 8.02 -3.84 -11.63
CA THR A 80 8.22 -3.28 -12.97
C THR A 80 9.38 -4.02 -13.63
N LEU A 81 9.09 -4.81 -14.68
CA LEU A 81 10.08 -5.53 -15.51
C LEU A 81 10.86 -4.58 -16.45
N GLU A 82 11.37 -3.47 -15.95
CA GLU A 82 12.18 -2.53 -16.76
C GLU A 82 13.70 -2.81 -16.71
N LYS A 83 14.16 -3.86 -16.02
CA LYS A 83 15.59 -4.23 -15.96
C LYS A 83 16.02 -5.31 -16.94
N LEU A 84 15.35 -5.45 -18.09
CA LEU A 84 15.69 -6.45 -19.12
C LEU A 84 15.79 -5.88 -20.54
N PHE A 85 16.25 -4.65 -20.72
CA PHE A 85 16.82 -4.16 -21.99
C PHE A 85 17.94 -3.16 -21.73
#